data_AF-A0A7S2JJG2-F1
#
_entry.id   AF-A0A7S2JJG2-F1
#
_cell.length_a   1.000
_cell.length_b   1.000
_cell.length_c   1.000
_cell.angle_alpha   90.00
_cell.angle_beta   90.00
_cell.angle_gamma   90.00
#
_symmetry.space_group_name_H-M   'P 1'
#
loop_
_entity.id
_entity.type
_entity.pdbx_description
1 polymer ?
#
loop_
_entity_poly.entity_id
_entity_poly.type
_entity_poly.pdbx_seq_one_letter_code
_entity_poly.pdbx_strand_id
1 'polypeptide(L)'
;EECPQASCPQDSIIQAWVLPLISSLPYLIRLLQCLRMYRDTHARFPHLANGFKYCFALAIIVLGSTHEQWQHLSSEVAISISAVWIIMYAISTLYTFCWDVMMDWGLSCRLQRDRRMLRVGHSWFIYQLAVVADVFL
;
A
#
# COMPACT_ATOMS: atom_id res chain seq x y z
N GLU A 1 -42.30 -9.12 0.97
CA GLU A 1 -41.88 -7.85 1.57
C GLU A 1 -40.50 -8.07 2.18
N GLU A 2 -39.46 -7.66 1.46
CA GLU A 2 -38.08 -7.69 1.94
C GLU A 2 -37.93 -6.78 3.15
N CYS A 3 -37.27 -7.28 4.21
CA CYS A 3 -36.90 -6.47 5.36
C CYS A 3 -36.00 -5.31 4.88
N PRO A 4 -36.24 -4.06 5.33
CA PRO A 4 -35.29 -2.98 5.08
C PRO A 4 -33.96 -3.36 5.71
N GLN A 5 -32.86 -3.21 4.96
CA GLN A 5 -31.49 -3.42 5.43
C GLN A 5 -31.18 -2.43 6.56
N ALA A 6 -31.64 -2.71 7.77
CA ALA A 6 -31.13 -2.11 8.98
C ALA A 6 -29.77 -2.76 9.24
N SER A 7 -28.70 -2.11 8.79
CA SER A 7 -27.32 -2.51 9.06
C SER A 7 -27.14 -2.83 10.54
N CYS A 8 -26.60 -4.01 10.86
CA CYS A 8 -26.32 -4.36 12.25
C CYS A 8 -25.13 -3.52 12.75
N PRO A 9 -25.11 -3.07 14.02
CA PRO A 9 -23.99 -2.31 14.58
C PRO A 9 -22.63 -3.02 14.49
N GLN A 10 -22.64 -4.35 14.39
CA GLN A 10 -21.45 -5.17 14.21
C GLN A 10 -20.81 -4.96 12.83
N ASP A 11 -21.60 -4.73 11.79
CA ASP A 11 -21.10 -4.57 10.42
C ASP A 11 -20.31 -3.27 10.27
N SER A 12 -20.75 -2.20 10.94
CA SER A 12 -20.05 -0.91 10.92
C SER A 12 -18.72 -0.96 11.68
N ILE A 13 -18.63 -1.68 12.81
CA ILE A 13 -17.36 -1.85 13.53
C ILE A 13 -16.34 -2.62 12.69
N ILE A 14 -16.80 -3.68 12.01
CA ILE A 14 -15.92 -4.48 11.14
C ILE A 14 -15.38 -3.62 9.99
N GLN A 15 -16.24 -2.83 9.34
CA GLN A 15 -15.84 -1.99 8.21
C GLN A 15 -14.99 -0.78 8.61
N ALA A 16 -15.30 -0.12 9.73
CA ALA A 16 -14.59 1.08 10.17
C ALA A 16 -13.24 0.77 10.84
N TRP A 17 -13.09 -0.39 11.47
CA TRP A 17 -11.92 -0.68 12.31
C TRP A 17 -11.20 -1.97 11.94
N VAL A 18 -11.91 -3.10 11.86
CA VAL A 18 -11.25 -4.40 11.71
C VAL A 18 -10.62 -4.57 10.33
N LEU A 19 -11.36 -4.27 9.27
CA LEU A 19 -10.87 -4.40 7.90
C LEU A 19 -9.71 -3.44 7.58
N PRO A 20 -9.77 -2.14 7.93
CA PRO A 20 -8.65 -1.22 7.73
C PRO A 20 -7.40 -1.62 8.52
N LEU A 21 -7.56 -2.09 9.76
CA LEU A 21 -6.41 -2.55 10.57
C LEU A 21 -5.75 -3.77 9.93
N ILE A 22 -6.51 -4.81 9.60
CA ILE A 22 -5.96 -6.03 8.99
C ILE A 22 -5.29 -5.71 7.65
N SER A 23 -5.93 -4.90 6.80
CA SER A 23 -5.37 -4.52 5.49
C SER A 23 -4.16 -3.59 5.59
N SER A 24 -4.05 -2.75 6.62
CA SER A 24 -2.93 -1.82 6.80
C SER A 24 -1.65 -2.50 7.35
N LEU A 25 -1.78 -3.58 8.12
CA LEU A 25 -0.66 -4.30 8.73
C LEU A 25 0.46 -4.70 7.75
N PRO A 26 0.19 -5.35 6.60
CA PRO A 26 1.25 -5.70 5.64
C PRO A 26 2.01 -4.48 5.15
N TYR A 27 1.31 -3.40 4.82
CA TYR A 27 1.91 -2.17 4.35
C TYR A 27 2.76 -1.49 5.41
N LEU A 28 2.33 -1.51 6.68
CA LEU A 28 3.11 -0.97 7.80
C LEU A 28 4.41 -1.77 8.01
N ILE A 29 4.32 -3.10 7.97
CA ILE A 29 5.50 -3.96 8.10
C ILE A 29 6.50 -3.67 6.98
N ARG A 30 6.03 -3.59 5.72
CA ARG A 30 6.90 -3.27 4.56
C ARG A 30 7.48 -1.86 4.66
N LEU A 31 6.72 -0.88 5.13
CA LEU A 31 7.22 0.47 5.37
C LEU A 31 8.37 0.47 6.38
N LEU A 32 8.18 -0.18 7.53
CA LEU A 32 9.21 -0.26 8.58
C LEU A 32 10.46 -1.02 8.09
N GLN A 33 10.28 -2.09 7.30
CA GLN A 33 11.38 -2.79 6.65
C GLN A 33 12.14 -1.87 5.69
N CYS A 34 11.45 -1.10 4.85
CA CYS A 34 12.07 -0.15 3.93
C CYS A 34 12.84 0.96 4.67
N LEU A 35 12.28 1.49 5.76
CA LEU A 35 12.93 2.50 6.59
C LEU A 35 14.17 1.95 7.31
N ARG A 36 14.09 0.72 7.82
CA ARG A 36 15.23 0.04 8.44
C ARG A 36 16.35 -0.19 7.42
N MET A 37 16.00 -0.69 6.23
CA MET A 37 16.99 -0.93 5.17
C MET A 37 17.62 0.37 4.67
N TYR A 38 16.85 1.46 4.60
CA TYR A 38 17.38 2.79 4.32
C TYR A 38 18.36 3.25 5.40
N ARG A 39 18.03 3.04 6.68
CA ARG A 39 18.93 3.38 7.80
C ARG A 39 20.22 2.57 7.77
N ASP A 40 20.13 1.28 7.47
CA ASP A 40 21.27 0.37 7.54
C ASP A 40 22.19 0.48 6.30
N THR A 41 21.64 0.80 5.12
CA THR A 41 22.42 0.89 3.86
C THR A 41 22.72 2.32 3.41
N HIS A 42 22.00 3.32 3.95
CA HIS A 42 21.94 4.70 3.46
C HIS A 42 21.57 4.85 1.97
N ALA A 43 21.16 3.77 1.29
CA ALA A 43 20.76 3.79 -0.10
C ALA A 43 19.32 4.29 -0.23
N ARG A 44 19.15 5.52 -0.75
CA ARG A 44 17.82 6.13 -0.94
C ARG A 44 16.93 5.34 -1.89
N PHE A 45 17.51 4.74 -2.92
CA PHE A 45 16.79 3.96 -3.92
C PHE A 45 17.25 2.49 -3.86
N PRO A 46 16.34 1.50 -3.93
CA PRO A 46 14.88 1.61 -4.10
C PRO A 46 14.09 1.82 -2.80
N HIS A 47 14.75 1.78 -1.63
CA HIS A 47 14.08 1.65 -0.32
C HIS A 47 13.13 2.80 0.02
N LEU A 48 13.53 4.05 -0.19
CA LEU A 48 12.69 5.20 0.14
C LEU A 48 11.50 5.31 -0.82
N ALA A 49 11.69 4.98 -2.11
CA ALA A 49 10.63 4.98 -3.11
C ALA A 49 9.55 3.93 -2.79
N ASN A 50 9.97 2.71 -2.43
CA ASN A 50 9.05 1.69 -1.90
C ASN A 50 8.39 2.14 -0.59
N GLY A 51 9.13 2.79 0.31
CA GLY A 51 8.56 3.37 1.53
C GLY A 51 7.42 4.36 1.23
N PHE A 52 7.62 5.28 0.28
CA PHE A 52 6.59 6.21 -0.14
C PHE A 52 5.34 5.52 -0.70
N LYS A 53 5.52 4.44 -1.48
CA LYS A 53 4.40 3.60 -1.97
C LYS A 53 3.54 3.09 -0.81
N TYR A 54 4.17 2.52 0.21
CA TYR A 54 3.47 1.96 1.37
C TYR A 54 2.84 3.04 2.26
N CYS A 55 3.47 4.20 2.40
CA CYS A 55 2.87 5.35 3.08
C CYS A 55 1.57 5.80 2.39
N PHE A 56 1.57 5.92 1.05
CA PHE A 56 0.37 6.29 0.29
C PHE A 56 -0.74 5.25 0.46
N ALA A 57 -0.41 3.96 0.39
CA ALA A 57 -1.37 2.87 0.61
C ALA A 57 -2.01 2.95 2.02
N LEU A 58 -1.21 3.17 3.07
CA LEU A 58 -1.70 3.35 4.44
C LEU A 58 -2.63 4.56 4.56
N ALA A 59 -2.26 5.70 3.96
CA ALA A 59 -3.07 6.91 4.00
C ALA A 59 -4.43 6.72 3.32
N ILE A 60 -4.46 6.00 2.19
CA ILE A 60 -5.69 5.65 1.47
C ILE A 60 -6.60 4.76 2.32
N ILE A 61 -6.04 3.75 3.00
CA ILE A 61 -6.80 2.84 3.87
C ILE A 61 -7.41 3.59 5.06
N VAL A 62 -6.61 4.43 5.73
CA VAL A 62 -7.08 5.23 6.87
C VAL A 62 -8.15 6.21 6.43
N LEU A 63 -7.95 6.92 5.31
CA LEU A 63 -8.95 7.85 4.81
C LEU A 63 -10.24 7.12 4.41
N GLY A 64 -10.14 5.99 3.71
CA GLY A 64 -11.29 5.15 3.33
C GLY A 64 -12.07 4.59 4.53
N SER A 65 -11.40 4.31 5.65
CA SER A 65 -12.08 3.87 6.89
C SER A 65 -13.02 4.93 7.47
N THR A 66 -12.83 6.20 7.10
CA THR A 66 -13.65 7.33 7.56
C THR A 66 -14.81 7.68 6.62
N HIS A 67 -15.11 6.83 5.63
CA HIS A 67 -16.09 7.11 4.60
C HIS A 67 -17.52 7.29 5.15
N GLU A 68 -17.91 6.56 6.19
CA GLU A 68 -19.23 6.72 6.84
C GLU A 68 -19.39 8.11 7.47
N GLN A 69 -18.32 8.64 8.07
CA GLN A 69 -18.30 9.96 8.70
C GLN A 69 -18.48 11.08 7.67
N TRP A 70 -18.06 10.85 6.42
CA TRP A 70 -18.24 11.84 5.35
C TRP A 70 -19.71 12.03 4.98
N GLN A 71 -20.54 10.99 5.13
CA GLN A 71 -21.98 11.08 4.84
C GLN A 71 -22.74 11.96 5.82
N HIS A 72 -22.17 12.24 6.99
CA HIS A 72 -22.73 13.17 7.98
C HIS A 72 -22.30 14.63 7.77
N LEU A 73 -21.37 14.90 6.84
CA LEU A 73 -20.95 16.25 6.46
C LEU A 73 -21.90 16.86 5.41
N SER A 74 -21.73 18.14 5.09
CA SER A 74 -22.43 18.74 3.95
C SER A 74 -22.05 18.03 2.64
N SER A 75 -23.00 17.93 1.71
CA SER A 75 -22.81 17.21 0.44
C SER A 75 -21.59 17.70 -0.35
N GLU A 76 -21.30 19.00 -0.33
CA GLU A 76 -20.13 19.59 -0.98
C GLU A 76 -18.80 19.10 -0.40
N VAL A 77 -18.73 19.01 0.94
CA VAL A 77 -17.53 18.53 1.64
C VAL A 77 -17.35 17.04 1.43
N ALA A 78 -18.42 16.25 1.51
CA ALA A 78 -18.37 14.81 1.26
C ALA A 78 -17.86 14.49 -0.15
N ILE A 79 -18.38 15.19 -1.18
CA ILE A 79 -17.91 15.04 -2.57
C ILE A 79 -16.43 15.41 -2.70
N SER A 80 -16.00 16.49 -2.05
CA SER A 80 -14.61 16.97 -2.11
C SER A 80 -13.64 15.94 -1.50
N ILE A 81 -13.95 15.40 -0.33
CA ILE A 81 -13.10 14.41 0.34
C ILE A 81 -13.07 13.11 -0.48
N SER A 82 -14.21 12.63 -0.98
CA SER A 82 -14.28 11.46 -1.85
C SER A 82 -13.47 11.64 -3.14
N ALA A 83 -13.52 12.82 -3.76
CA ALA A 83 -12.72 13.12 -4.94
C ALA A 83 -11.21 13.07 -4.64
N VAL A 84 -10.77 13.66 -3.52
CA VAL A 84 -9.37 13.59 -3.07
C VAL A 84 -8.94 12.14 -2.85
N TRP A 85 -9.77 11.33 -2.18
CA TRP A 85 -9.48 9.93 -1.93
C TRP A 85 -9.33 9.12 -3.22
N ILE A 86 -10.22 9.32 -4.20
CA ILE A 86 -10.14 8.68 -5.53
C ILE A 86 -8.87 9.12 -6.27
N ILE A 87 -8.54 10.41 -6.25
CA ILE A 87 -7.31 10.93 -6.89
C ILE A 87 -6.07 10.31 -6.26
N MET A 88 -6.01 10.21 -4.92
CA MET A 88 -4.92 9.53 -4.23
C MET A 88 -4.80 8.07 -4.67
N TYR A 89 -5.93 7.36 -4.79
CA TYR A 89 -5.96 5.98 -5.27
C TYR A 89 -5.43 5.85 -6.70
N ALA A 90 -5.85 6.74 -7.59
CA ALA A 90 -5.39 6.79 -8.97
C ALA A 90 -3.88 7.04 -9.07
N ILE A 91 -3.35 8.00 -8.30
CA ILE A 91 -1.92 8.29 -8.24
C ILE A 91 -1.14 7.07 -7.73
N SER A 92 -1.60 6.44 -6.64
CA SER A 92 -0.96 5.25 -6.07
C SER A 92 -0.93 4.08 -7.06
N THR A 93 -2.02 3.90 -7.81
CA THR A 93 -2.14 2.86 -8.84
C THR A 93 -1.18 3.12 -10.00
N LEU A 94 -1.17 4.35 -10.53
CA LEU A 94 -0.26 4.74 -11.61
C LEU A 94 1.20 4.61 -11.18
N TYR A 95 1.54 5.06 -9.96
CA TYR A 95 2.87 4.92 -9.41
C TYR A 95 3.32 3.46 -9.35
N THR A 96 2.47 2.57 -8.82
CA THR A 96 2.78 1.13 -8.70
C THR A 96 2.91 0.50 -10.09
N PHE A 97 2.02 0.83 -11.02
CA PHE A 97 2.12 0.38 -12.40
C PHE A 97 3.44 0.83 -13.07
N CYS A 98 3.80 2.11 -12.95
CA CYS A 98 5.08 2.62 -13.45
C CYS A 98 6.27 1.89 -12.81
N TRP A 99 6.18 1.58 -11.52
CA TRP A 99 7.21 0.84 -10.79
C TRP A 99 7.39 -0.57 -11.35
N ASP A 100 6.32 -1.32 -11.53
CA ASP A 100 6.36 -2.69 -12.07
C ASP A 100 6.95 -2.70 -13.49
N VAL A 101 6.55 -1.75 -14.34
CA VAL A 101 7.12 -1.59 -15.69
C VAL A 101 8.61 -1.24 -15.65
N MET A 102 9.03 -0.35 -14.76
CA MET A 102 10.43 0.10 -14.71
C MET A 102 11.37 -0.94 -14.08
N MET A 103 10.92 -1.61 -13.01
CA MET A 103 11.73 -2.50 -12.19
C MET A 103 11.64 -3.95 -12.60
N ASP A 104 10.46 -4.45 -12.93
CA ASP A 104 10.24 -5.86 -13.22
C ASP A 104 10.39 -6.13 -14.70
N TRP A 105 9.90 -5.22 -15.56
CA TRP A 105 10.11 -5.34 -17.01
C TRP A 105 11.45 -4.77 -17.48
N GLY A 106 12.19 -4.09 -16.60
CA GLY A 106 13.59 -3.75 -16.80
C GLY A 106 13.85 -2.64 -17.83
N LEU A 107 12.87 -1.79 -18.15
CA LEU A 107 13.08 -0.63 -19.04
C LEU A 107 14.09 0.38 -18.50
N SER A 108 14.43 0.32 -17.21
CA SER A 108 15.55 1.09 -16.65
C SER A 108 16.89 0.49 -17.05
N CYS A 109 17.44 0.91 -18.20
CA CYS A 109 18.77 0.53 -18.72
C CYS A 109 19.91 0.59 -17.69
N ARG A 110 19.76 1.36 -16.60
CA ARG A 110 20.76 1.51 -15.53
C ARG A 110 20.78 0.35 -14.53
N LEU A 111 19.64 -0.28 -14.26
CA LEU A 111 19.54 -1.36 -13.25
C LEU A 111 19.95 -2.74 -13.79
N GLN A 112 19.93 -2.91 -15.11
CA GLN A 112 20.28 -4.16 -15.78
C GLN A 112 21.76 -4.55 -15.60
N ARG A 113 22.64 -3.56 -15.39
CA ARG A 113 24.09 -3.77 -15.23
C ARG A 113 24.47 -4.35 -13.86
N ASP A 114 23.74 -4.02 -12.80
CA ASP A 114 23.99 -4.54 -11.43
C ASP A 114 23.34 -5.90 -11.15
N ARG A 115 22.18 -6.21 -11.76
CA ARG A 115 21.51 -7.51 -11.54
C ARG A 115 22.28 -8.72 -12.07
N ARG A 116 23.24 -8.52 -12.99
CA ARG A 116 24.12 -9.60 -13.47
C ARG A 116 25.18 -10.01 -12.45
N MET A 117 25.50 -9.16 -11.47
CA MET A 117 26.58 -9.37 -10.51
C MET A 117 26.13 -9.83 -9.11
N LEU A 118 24.84 -9.73 -8.78
CA LEU A 118 24.32 -10.08 -7.44
C LEU A 118 23.71 -11.49 -7.31
N ARG A 119 23.91 -12.39 -8.28
CA ARG A 119 23.76 -13.84 -8.07
C ARG A 119 24.95 -14.39 -7.29
N VAL A 120 25.16 -13.93 -6.06
CA VAL A 120 26.06 -14.59 -5.12
C VAL A 120 25.22 -15.03 -3.93
N GLY A 121 25.13 -16.35 -3.79
CA GLY A 121 24.17 -17.05 -2.94
C GLY A 121 24.38 -16.79 -1.46
N HIS A 122 23.33 -16.31 -0.81
CA HIS A 122 22.97 -16.66 0.58
C HIS A 122 21.55 -16.17 0.95
N SER A 123 20.97 -15.22 0.19
CA SER A 123 19.67 -14.63 0.52
C SER A 123 18.46 -15.19 -0.26
N TRP A 124 18.61 -16.29 -1.00
CA TRP A 124 17.49 -16.85 -1.77
C TRP A 124 16.35 -17.29 -0.87
N PHE A 125 16.64 -17.93 0.28
CA PHE A 125 15.60 -18.39 1.21
C PHE A 125 14.86 -17.24 1.90
N ILE A 126 15.58 -16.19 2.30
CA ILE A 126 15.00 -14.98 2.90
C ILE A 126 14.14 -14.24 1.87
N TYR A 127 14.60 -14.19 0.61
CA TYR A 127 13.83 -13.62 -0.50
C TYR A 127 12.56 -14.42 -0.80
N GLN A 128 12.64 -15.75 -0.85
CA GLN A 128 11.45 -16.60 -1.05
C GLN A 128 10.47 -16.49 0.12
N LEU A 129 10.94 -16.42 1.37
CA LEU A 129 10.09 -16.16 2.54
C LEU A 129 9.43 -14.78 2.49
N ALA A 130 10.15 -13.75 2.04
CA ALA A 130 9.59 -12.42 1.87
C ALA A 130 8.52 -12.37 0.77
N VAL A 131 8.73 -13.08 -0.36
CA VAL A 131 7.76 -13.20 -1.46
C VAL A 131 6.54 -14.00 -1.04
N VAL A 132 6.73 -15.12 -0.33
CA VAL A 132 5.62 -15.93 0.20
C VAL A 132 4.83 -15.12 1.23
N ALA A 133 5.49 -14.41 2.13
CA ALA A 133 4.82 -13.47 3.02
C ALA A 133 4.09 -12.36 2.23
N ASP A 134 4.61 -11.88 1.09
CA ASP A 134 3.92 -10.91 0.22
C ASP A 134 2.62 -11.41 -0.41
N VAL A 135 2.54 -12.71 -0.70
CA VAL A 135 1.34 -13.30 -1.28
C VAL A 135 0.25 -13.54 -0.22
N PHE A 136 0.64 -13.74 1.04
CA PHE A 136 -0.27 -14.07 2.14
C PHE A 136 -0.58 -12.90 3.09
N LEU A 137 0.09 -11.75 2.93
CA LEU A 137 -0.01 -10.55 3.78
C LEU A 137 -0.22 -9.31 2.89
#